data_AF-A0A7C4D1X6-F1
#
_entry.id   AF-A0A7C4D1X6-F1
#
_cell.length_a   1.000
_cell.length_b   1.000
_cell.length_c   1.000
_cell.angle_alpha   90.00
_cell.angle_beta   90.00
_cell.angle_gamma   90.00
#
_symmetry.space_group_name_H-M   'P 1'
#
loop_
_entity.id
_entity.type
_entity.pdbx_description
1 polymer ?
#
loop_
_entity_poly.entity_id
_entity_poly.type
_entity_poly.pdbx_seq_one_letter_code
_entity_poly.pdbx_strand_id
1 'polypeptide(L)'
;MSTRSRRERRLRIRRKSEVPEGKALMNPKTMAELGISSEIEVVIAGKKHHFFQASPRDDVPPHEVWCNDDQLKILGVADNTIATVRSRRV
;
A
#
# COMPACT_ATOMS: atom_id res chain seq x y z
N MET A 1 -6.45 -29.63 1.12
CA MET A 1 -6.59 -28.36 0.36
C MET A 1 -5.67 -27.32 0.99
N SER A 2 -4.52 -27.03 0.39
CA SER A 2 -3.60 -26.01 0.91
C SER A 2 -4.12 -24.63 0.48
N THR A 3 -4.80 -23.93 1.39
CA THR A 3 -5.12 -22.52 1.22
C THR A 3 -3.81 -21.75 1.19
N ARG A 4 -3.28 -21.43 -0.01
CA ARG A 4 -2.12 -20.53 -0.15
C ARG A 4 -2.47 -19.21 0.53
N SER A 5 -2.03 -19.05 1.78
CA SER A 5 -2.21 -17.83 2.56
C SER A 5 -1.73 -16.64 1.74
N ARG A 6 -2.61 -15.68 1.48
CA ARG A 6 -2.25 -14.46 0.76
C ARG A 6 -1.27 -13.70 1.65
N ARG A 7 -0.09 -13.37 1.13
CA ARG A 7 0.87 -12.56 1.87
C ARG A 7 0.32 -11.14 1.95
N GLU A 8 -0.14 -10.78 3.15
CA GLU A 8 -0.71 -9.48 3.45
C GLU A 8 -0.22 -8.99 4.81
N ARG A 9 -0.10 -7.67 4.97
CA ARG A 9 0.38 -7.06 6.21
C ARG A 9 -0.38 -5.77 6.46
N ARG A 10 -0.62 -5.48 7.75
CA ARG A 10 -1.17 -4.20 8.18
C ARG A 10 -0.06 -3.16 8.18
N LEU A 11 -0.20 -2.15 7.32
CA LEU A 11 0.76 -1.05 7.17
C LEU A 11 0.03 0.29 7.38
N ARG A 12 0.79 1.33 7.70
CA ARG A 12 0.28 2.70 7.80
C ARG A 12 0.32 3.35 6.42
N ILE A 13 -0.81 3.90 6.00
CA ILE A 13 -0.88 4.74 4.80
C ILE A 13 -0.50 6.16 5.20
N ARG A 14 0.57 6.68 4.61
CA ARG A 14 1.03 8.05 4.82
C ARG A 14 0.74 8.91 3.61
N ARG A 15 0.33 10.14 3.86
CA ARG A 15 0.13 11.17 2.84
C ARG A 15 1.45 11.88 2.54
N LYS A 16 1.79 11.98 1.26
CA LYS A 16 3.01 12.61 0.76
C LYS A 16 2.70 13.40 -0.50
N SER A 17 3.04 14.68 -0.53
CA SER A 17 2.81 15.54 -1.69
C SER A 17 3.78 15.23 -2.84
N GLU A 18 4.94 14.66 -2.52
CA GLU A 18 5.95 14.25 -3.50
C GLU A 18 5.57 12.97 -4.27
N VAL A 19 4.57 12.21 -3.81
CA VAL A 19 4.13 10.99 -4.48
C VAL A 19 3.10 11.36 -5.55
N PRO A 20 3.31 10.98 -6.84
CA PRO A 20 2.33 11.23 -7.89
C PRO A 20 1.01 10.49 -7.65
N GLU A 21 -0.08 11.00 -8.20
CA GLU A 21 -1.38 10.34 -8.15
C GLU A 21 -1.33 8.92 -8.77
N GLY A 22 -2.01 7.96 -8.13
CA GLY A 22 -2.04 6.55 -8.57
C GLY A 22 -0.77 5.76 -8.27
N LYS A 23 0.26 6.41 -7.70
CA LYS A 23 1.50 5.77 -7.26
C LYS A 23 1.51 5.57 -5.75
N ALA A 24 2.26 4.56 -5.34
CA ALA A 24 2.62 4.32 -3.95
C ALA A 24 4.12 4.02 -3.84
N LEU A 25 4.75 4.48 -2.77
CA LEU A 25 6.15 4.16 -2.46
C LEU A 25 6.20 3.25 -1.25
N MET A 26 7.01 2.20 -1.34
CA MET A 26 7.12 1.17 -0.33
C MET A 26 8.57 0.77 -0.09
N ASN A 27 8.85 0.32 1.13
CA ASN A 27 10.15 -0.27 1.43
C ASN A 27 10.38 -1.53 0.58
N PRO A 28 11.55 -1.68 -0.08
CA PRO A 28 11.83 -2.83 -0.94
C PRO A 28 11.77 -4.17 -0.20
N LYS A 29 12.17 -4.20 1.08
CA LYS A 29 12.10 -5.41 1.92
C LYS A 29 10.66 -5.83 2.15
N THR A 30 9.79 -4.88 2.48
CA THR A 30 8.35 -5.12 2.64
C THR A 30 7.71 -5.59 1.34
N MET A 31 8.11 -5.03 0.19
CA MET A 31 7.63 -5.51 -1.11
C MET A 31 8.05 -6.95 -1.38
N ALA A 32 9.31 -7.31 -1.13
CA ALA A 32 9.82 -8.66 -1.32
C ALA A 32 9.15 -9.68 -0.39
N GLU A 33 8.96 -9.33 0.89
CA GLU A 33 8.23 -10.14 1.88
C GLU A 33 6.81 -10.47 1.37
N LEU A 34 6.09 -9.45 0.91
CA LEU A 34 4.70 -9.56 0.45
C LEU A 34 4.54 -10.07 -0.99
N GLY A 35 5.63 -10.23 -1.74
CA GLY A 35 5.59 -10.63 -3.14
C GLY A 35 4.92 -9.59 -4.05
N ILE A 36 5.18 -8.31 -3.78
CA ILE A 36 4.67 -7.17 -4.57
C ILE A 36 5.71 -6.83 -5.63
N SER A 37 5.32 -6.89 -6.91
CA SER A 37 6.19 -6.52 -8.04
C SER A 37 5.91 -5.12 -8.59
N SER A 38 4.63 -4.73 -8.67
CA SER A 38 4.23 -3.49 -9.37
C SER A 38 2.93 -2.87 -8.85
N GLU A 39 1.98 -3.67 -8.37
CA GLU A 39 0.68 -3.16 -7.93
C GLU A 39 0.29 -3.70 -6.57
N ILE A 40 -0.32 -2.81 -5.77
CA ILE A 40 -0.86 -3.14 -4.46
C ILE A 40 -2.36 -2.93 -4.40
N GLU A 41 -2.99 -3.72 -3.56
CA GLU A 41 -4.34 -3.52 -3.09
C GLU A 41 -4.27 -3.08 -1.62
N VAL A 42 -4.84 -1.91 -1.34
CA VAL A 42 -4.97 -1.33 -0.01
C VAL A 42 -6.41 -1.50 0.45
N VAL A 43 -6.62 -2.32 1.48
CA VAL A 43 -7.93 -2.63 2.02
C VAL A 43 -8.12 -1.93 3.36
N ILE A 44 -9.11 -1.05 3.45
CA ILE A 44 -9.45 -0.31 4.66
C ILE A 44 -10.74 -0.88 5.24
N ALA A 45 -10.66 -1.29 6.52
CA ALA A 45 -11.77 -1.87 7.27
C ALA A 45 -12.50 -3.04 6.57
N GLY A 46 -11.81 -3.76 5.67
CA GLY A 46 -12.38 -4.88 4.92
C GLY A 46 -13.45 -4.50 3.89
N LYS A 47 -13.64 -3.21 3.61
CA LYS A 47 -14.75 -2.71 2.75
C LYS A 47 -14.26 -1.84 1.60
N LYS A 48 -13.34 -0.92 1.85
CA LYS A 48 -12.80 -0.03 0.81
C LYS A 48 -11.54 -0.64 0.23
N HIS A 49 -11.51 -0.76 -1.10
CA HIS A 49 -10.38 -1.31 -1.84
C HIS A 49 -9.84 -0.21 -2.75
N HIS A 50 -8.56 0.13 -2.57
CA HIS A 50 -7.85 1.09 -3.41
C HIS A 50 -6.64 0.41 -4.05
N PHE A 51 -6.34 0.76 -5.29
CA PHE A 51 -5.27 0.15 -6.07
C PHE A 51 -4.26 1.22 -6.44
N PHE A 52 -2.98 0.90 -6.27
CA PHE A 52 -1.87 1.81 -6.57
C PHE A 52 -0.74 1.04 -7.24
N GLN A 53 -0.02 1.72 -8.14
CA GLN A 53 1.25 1.23 -8.65
C GLN A 53 2.35 1.48 -7.62
N ALA A 54 2.87 0.40 -7.04
CA ALA A 54 3.90 0.45 -6.02
C ALA A 54 5.29 0.49 -6.64
N SER A 55 6.16 1.34 -6.11
CA SER A 55 7.57 1.40 -6.48
C SER A 55 8.46 1.34 -5.23
N PRO A 56 9.60 0.64 -5.31
CA PRO A 56 10.53 0.51 -4.19
C PRO A 56 11.19 1.85 -3.87
N ARG A 57 11.33 2.16 -2.58
CA ARG A 57 12.09 3.33 -2.10
C ARG A 57 12.62 3.09 -0.69
N ASP A 58 13.92 3.31 -0.50
CA ASP A 58 14.63 2.93 0.74
C ASP A 58 14.35 3.84 1.94
N ASP A 59 13.92 5.09 1.71
CA ASP A 59 13.57 6.04 2.78
C ASP A 59 12.18 5.78 3.39
N VAL A 60 11.38 4.92 2.76
CA VAL A 60 10.08 4.51 3.28
C VAL A 60 10.28 3.50 4.39
N PRO A 61 9.78 3.73 5.62
CA PRO A 61 9.88 2.77 6.70
C PRO A 61 9.14 1.45 6.35
N PRO A 62 9.63 0.27 6.80
CA PRO A 62 9.02 -1.02 6.45
C PRO A 62 7.54 -1.21 6.84
N HIS A 63 7.05 -0.40 7.77
CA HIS A 63 5.68 -0.46 8.28
C HIS A 63 4.76 0.62 7.67
N GLU A 64 5.24 1.35 6.66
CA GLU A 64 4.53 2.43 5.97
C GLU A 64 4.38 2.17 4.47
N VAL A 65 3.38 2.82 3.89
CA VAL A 65 3.18 2.99 2.44
C VAL A 65 2.87 4.46 2.22
N TRP A 66 3.62 5.12 1.36
CA TRP A 66 3.41 6.53 1.05
C TRP A 66 2.57 6.64 -0.22
N CYS A 67 1.46 7.35 -0.16
CA CYS A 67 0.63 7.67 -1.33
C CYS A 67 0.41 9.18 -1.44
N ASN A 68 -0.08 9.62 -2.60
CA ASN A 68 -0.37 11.02 -2.87
C ASN A 68 -1.37 11.62 -1.84
N ASP A 69 -1.04 12.80 -1.29
CA ASP A 69 -1.84 13.48 -0.27
C ASP A 69 -3.26 13.82 -0.75
N ASP A 70 -3.39 14.48 -1.90
CA ASP A 70 -4.68 14.93 -2.43
C ASP A 70 -5.58 13.77 -2.84
N GLN A 71 -5.00 12.75 -3.46
CA GLN A 71 -5.72 11.52 -3.79
C GLN A 71 -6.28 10.84 -2.54
N LEU A 72 -5.48 10.73 -1.47
CA LEU A 72 -5.96 10.13 -0.22
C LEU A 72 -7.07 10.98 0.44
N LYS A 73 -7.03 12.31 0.34
CA LYS A 73 -8.14 13.17 0.79
C LYS A 73 -9.41 12.90 -0.01
N ILE A 74 -9.33 12.83 -1.34
CA ILE A 74 -10.48 12.54 -2.22
C ILE A 74 -11.09 11.16 -1.91
N LEU A 75 -10.25 10.16 -1.65
CA LEU A 75 -10.69 8.81 -1.28
C LEU A 75 -11.21 8.71 0.17
N GLY A 76 -11.10 9.78 0.96
CA GLY A 76 -11.50 9.81 2.36
C GLY A 76 -10.62 8.93 3.26
N VAL A 77 -9.32 8.85 2.97
CA VAL A 77 -8.31 8.10 3.72
C VAL A 77 -7.47 9.07 4.54
N ALA A 78 -7.60 9.02 5.87
CA ALA A 78 -6.82 9.85 6.79
C ALA A 78 -5.31 9.55 6.72
N ASP A 79 -4.46 10.53 7.03
CA ASP A 79 -3.04 10.24 7.25
C ASP A 79 -2.89 9.26 8.40
N ASN A 80 -1.88 8.40 8.33
CA ASN A 80 -1.59 7.36 9.32
C ASN A 80 -2.70 6.30 9.47
N THR A 81 -3.59 6.16 8.48
CA THR A 81 -4.61 5.11 8.46
C THR A 81 -3.94 3.73 8.43
N ILE A 82 -4.41 2.80 9.28
CA ILE A 82 -3.95 1.40 9.22
C ILE A 82 -4.79 0.64 8.20
N ALA A 83 -4.14 0.07 7.19
CA ALA A 83 -4.76 -0.69 6.12
C ALA A 83 -4.07 -2.05 5.92
N THR A 84 -4.82 -3.02 5.42
CA THR A 84 -4.23 -4.29 4.95
C THR A 84 -3.68 -4.06 3.55
N VAL A 85 -2.39 -4.28 3.37
CA VAL A 85 -1.69 -4.13 2.09
C VAL A 85 -1.25 -5.50 1.59
N ARG A 86 -1.47 -5.74 0.30
CA ARG A 86 -1.18 -7.01 -0.36
C ARG A 86 -0.92 -6.81 -1.84
N SER A 87 -0.22 -7.77 -2.45
CA SER A 87 -0.02 -7.80 -3.91
C SER A 87 -1.37 -7.91 -4.63
N ARG A 88 -1.59 -7.10 -5.67
CA ARG A 88 -2.77 -7.22 -6.53
C ARG A 88 -2.60 -8.46 -7.40
N ARG A 89 -3.54 -9.40 -7.33
CA ARG A 89 -3.66 -10.45 -8.35
C ARG A 89 -4.49 -9.88 -9.49
N VAL A 90 -3.83 -9.63 -10.62
CA VAL A 90 -4.48 -9.58 -11.93
C VAL A 90 -4.50 -10.98 -12.51
#